data_AF-A0A3C1Z7T0-F1
#
_entry.id   AF-A0A3C1Z7T0-F1
#
_cell.length_a   1.000
_cell.length_b   1.000
_cell.length_c   1.000
_cell.angle_alpha   90.00
_cell.angle_beta   90.00
_cell.angle_gamma   90.00
#
_symmetry.space_group_name_H-M   'P 1'
#
loop_
_entity.id
_entity.type
_entity.pdbx_description
1 polymer ?
#
loop_
_entity_poly.entity_id
_entity_poly.type
_entity_poly.pdbx_seq_one_letter_code
_entity_poly.pdbx_strand_id
1 'polypeptide(L)'
;MAKKKSSSSTGGKKPSRRSSERKASDTSSPAGLQPAPTQAFEAAVPTETIPHPKPTVDNDHEERLAKNLIRTVIALPLLDKLNHETKQRLADPSRRPILYEVIIDLNLEYPKGREAARDWVFKSVEDLLSRQGPDRAGQRLDRKKSEFNEQYIFASLEGRVIRELVDWDGKEKPDVLGKDGKPRKARAIYQIWEDFKLKAFITSSITTVKADAARVAFTALGDNIVWAVVDSGIQGDHRHFGAHQNLAGQVEEWHYDFTGGADPKQSALVDGMGHGTHVAGIIAGEIPADPTLRAGESHPDILAYSRSLRPDGDQTEREVVYEQIKAP
;
A
#
# COMPACT_ATOMS: atom_id res chain seq x y z
N MET A 1 31.90 -23.92 -54.52
CA MET A 1 33.19 -23.33 -54.95
C MET A 1 32.97 -21.82 -55.05
N ALA A 2 33.69 -20.87 -54.45
CA ALA A 2 34.97 -20.84 -53.76
C ALA A 2 34.95 -19.71 -52.68
N LYS A 3 35.86 -19.81 -51.72
CA LYS A 3 36.11 -18.93 -50.57
C LYS A 3 36.93 -17.67 -50.93
N LYS A 4 36.76 -16.59 -50.14
CA LYS A 4 37.80 -15.69 -49.53
C LYS A 4 37.03 -14.61 -48.74
N LYS A 5 37.08 -14.37 -47.41
CA LYS A 5 38.13 -14.22 -46.35
C LYS A 5 39.16 -13.08 -46.58
N SER A 6 38.98 -11.98 -45.83
CA SER A 6 39.98 -11.21 -45.04
C SER A 6 39.29 -9.94 -44.48
N SER A 7 39.00 -9.75 -43.18
CA SER A 7 39.87 -9.38 -42.04
C SER A 7 40.71 -8.10 -42.21
N SER A 8 40.31 -7.00 -41.56
CA SER A 8 41.25 -6.07 -40.89
C SER A 8 40.53 -5.27 -39.80
N SER A 9 41.05 -5.42 -38.60
CA SER A 9 40.76 -4.71 -37.35
C SER A 9 41.22 -3.26 -37.38
N THR A 10 40.46 -2.35 -36.76
CA THR A 10 41.04 -1.14 -36.17
C THR A 10 40.29 -0.77 -34.89
N GLY A 11 41.01 -0.79 -33.77
CA GLY A 11 40.52 -0.37 -32.47
C GLY A 11 40.40 1.15 -32.37
N GLY A 12 39.36 1.61 -31.66
CA GLY A 12 39.13 3.01 -31.33
C GLY A 12 38.69 3.13 -29.87
N LYS A 13 39.52 3.81 -29.09
CA LYS A 13 39.50 3.96 -27.62
C LYS A 13 38.24 4.67 -27.10
N LYS A 14 37.67 4.17 -25.99
CA LYS A 14 36.78 4.91 -25.06
C LYS A 14 37.59 6.00 -24.33
N PRO A 15 37.11 7.25 -24.21
CA PRO A 15 37.69 8.20 -23.27
C PRO A 15 36.99 8.11 -21.90
N SER A 16 37.80 7.96 -20.85
CA SER A 16 37.39 8.15 -19.47
C SER A 16 37.21 9.64 -19.18
N ARG A 17 36.10 10.02 -18.52
CA ARG A 17 35.93 11.37 -17.97
C ARG A 17 36.24 11.33 -16.47
N ARG A 18 37.37 11.95 -16.15
CA ARG A 18 37.86 12.27 -14.81
C ARG A 18 37.01 13.37 -14.18
N SER A 19 36.77 13.21 -12.88
CA SER A 19 36.31 14.20 -11.92
C SER A 19 37.20 15.44 -11.90
N SER A 20 36.58 16.63 -11.90
CA SER A 20 37.26 17.90 -11.61
C SER A 20 36.55 18.61 -10.47
N GLU A 21 37.25 18.66 -9.34
CA GLU A 21 37.01 19.51 -8.18
C GLU A 21 36.93 20.99 -8.57
N ARG A 22 36.07 21.76 -7.89
CA ARG A 22 36.19 23.22 -7.82
C ARG A 22 36.34 23.67 -6.38
N LYS A 23 37.41 24.44 -6.19
CA LYS A 23 37.93 25.09 -4.99
C LYS A 23 36.93 25.99 -4.27
N ALA A 24 37.06 26.00 -2.95
CA ALA A 24 36.71 27.11 -2.06
C ALA A 24 37.98 27.90 -1.68
N SER A 25 37.83 29.20 -1.46
CA SER A 25 38.78 30.15 -0.87
C SER A 25 37.96 31.38 -0.43
N ASP A 26 38.17 32.09 0.68
CA ASP A 26 39.23 32.06 1.70
C ASP A 26 38.82 32.93 2.92
N THR A 27 39.64 32.85 3.99
CA THR A 27 39.82 33.75 5.17
C THR A 27 38.87 33.56 6.39
N SER A 28 39.32 33.52 7.66
CA SER A 28 40.63 33.79 8.30
C SER A 28 40.80 33.04 9.65
N SER A 29 42.07 32.82 10.04
CA SER A 29 42.61 32.19 11.27
C SER A 29 42.80 33.21 12.43
N PRO A 30 43.17 32.87 13.71
CA PRO A 30 44.30 31.97 14.06
C PRO A 30 44.30 31.17 15.41
N ALA A 31 45.29 30.26 15.49
CA ALA A 31 46.03 29.71 16.66
C ALA A 31 45.24 28.96 17.76
N GLY A 32 45.55 27.74 18.20
CA GLY A 32 46.81 27.01 18.29
C GLY A 32 47.21 26.89 19.78
N LEU A 33 47.04 25.70 20.41
CA LEU A 33 47.75 25.24 21.62
C LEU A 33 47.41 23.76 21.93
N GLN A 34 48.45 22.98 22.23
CA GLN A 34 48.44 21.55 22.59
C GLN A 34 47.95 21.32 24.04
N PRO A 35 47.45 20.12 24.41
CA PRO A 35 47.22 19.78 25.82
C PRO A 35 48.43 19.06 26.44
N ALA A 36 48.78 19.45 27.67
CA ALA A 36 49.66 18.71 28.57
C ALA A 36 48.88 18.36 29.87
N PRO A 37 49.28 17.32 30.63
CA PRO A 37 48.41 16.54 31.51
C PRO A 37 48.52 16.95 32.99
N THR A 38 47.44 16.82 33.77
CA THR A 38 47.55 16.94 35.24
C THR A 38 46.50 16.11 36.01
N GLN A 39 47.04 15.08 36.68
CA GLN A 39 46.81 14.55 38.04
C GLN A 39 45.41 14.30 38.63
N ALA A 40 45.34 13.10 39.21
CA ALA A 40 44.32 12.56 40.08
C ALA A 40 44.21 13.31 41.42
N PHE A 41 42.98 13.40 41.93
CA PHE A 41 42.68 13.58 43.34
C PHE A 41 41.77 12.43 43.78
N GLU A 42 42.29 11.58 44.67
CA GLU A 42 41.51 10.64 45.47
C GLU A 42 40.79 11.40 46.60
N ALA A 43 39.50 11.16 46.76
CA ALA A 43 38.77 11.41 47.99
C ALA A 43 37.87 10.21 48.28
N ALA A 44 38.22 9.45 49.31
CA ALA A 44 37.50 8.29 49.80
C ALA A 44 36.19 8.70 50.47
N VAL A 45 35.09 8.02 50.13
CA VAL A 45 33.80 8.06 50.84
C VAL A 45 33.38 6.61 51.13
N PRO A 46 32.85 6.27 52.32
CA PRO A 46 32.69 4.87 52.75
C PRO A 46 31.59 4.16 51.95
N THR A 47 31.86 2.92 51.56
CA THR A 47 30.91 2.01 50.90
C THR A 47 29.97 1.39 51.93
N GLU A 48 28.74 1.87 52.04
CA GLU A 48 27.64 1.06 52.57
C GLU A 48 27.03 0.23 51.42
N THR A 49 27.17 -1.09 51.51
CA THR A 49 26.56 -2.04 50.59
C THR A 49 25.06 -2.14 50.85
N ILE A 50 24.25 -1.43 50.06
CA ILE A 50 22.81 -1.68 49.97
C ILE A 50 22.62 -2.97 49.17
N PRO A 51 21.98 -4.03 49.70
CA PRO A 51 21.71 -5.23 48.94
C PRO A 51 20.69 -4.93 47.84
N HIS A 52 21.10 -5.00 46.58
CA HIS A 52 20.18 -4.96 45.45
C HIS A 52 19.33 -6.25 45.44
N PRO A 53 17.99 -6.17 45.53
CA PRO A 53 17.15 -7.32 45.26
C PRO A 53 17.32 -7.71 43.79
N LYS A 54 17.55 -9.01 43.54
CA LYS A 54 17.56 -9.56 42.18
C LYS A 54 16.24 -9.18 41.47
N PRO A 55 16.26 -8.77 40.20
CA PRO A 55 15.04 -8.42 39.50
C PRO A 55 14.19 -9.67 39.32
N THR A 56 13.10 -9.77 40.08
CA THR A 56 11.98 -10.62 39.73
C THR A 56 11.37 -10.03 38.47
N VAL A 57 11.38 -10.78 37.36
CA VAL A 57 10.74 -10.36 36.12
C VAL A 57 9.25 -10.19 36.43
N ASP A 58 8.80 -8.94 36.40
CA ASP A 58 7.49 -8.51 36.88
C ASP A 58 6.42 -8.90 35.85
N ASN A 59 5.52 -9.84 36.21
CA ASN A 59 4.44 -10.33 35.33
C ASN A 59 3.60 -9.16 34.75
N ASP A 60 3.46 -8.07 35.51
CA ASP A 60 2.74 -6.86 35.13
C ASP A 60 3.36 -6.16 33.90
N HIS A 61 4.68 -6.23 33.73
CA HIS A 61 5.37 -5.63 32.59
C HIS A 61 5.10 -6.42 31.29
N GLU A 62 5.10 -7.75 31.36
CA GLU A 62 4.78 -8.60 30.22
C GLU A 62 3.32 -8.44 29.77
N GLU A 63 2.39 -8.33 30.72
CA GLU A 63 0.97 -8.13 30.41
C GLU A 63 0.72 -6.75 29.75
N ARG A 64 1.40 -5.70 30.22
CA ARG A 64 1.33 -4.36 29.58
C ARG A 64 1.90 -4.37 28.17
N LEU A 65 3.00 -5.09 27.94
CA LEU A 65 3.58 -5.25 26.61
C LEU A 65 2.64 -5.99 25.65
N ALA A 66 1.98 -7.06 26.11
CA ALA A 66 1.00 -7.79 25.31
C ALA A 66 -0.21 -6.92 24.94
N LYS A 67 -0.76 -6.17 25.91
CA LYS A 67 -1.88 -5.24 25.66
C LYS A 67 -1.52 -4.13 24.67
N ASN A 68 -0.31 -3.58 24.78
CA ASN A 68 0.17 -2.56 23.84
C ASN A 68 0.45 -3.16 22.45
N LEU A 69 0.95 -4.39 22.39
CA LEU A 69 1.20 -5.11 21.16
C LEU A 69 -0.10 -5.31 20.36
N ILE A 70 -1.15 -5.80 21.01
CA ILE A 70 -2.48 -5.99 20.41
C ILE A 70 -2.98 -4.68 19.79
N ARG A 71 -2.77 -3.55 20.46
CA ARG A 71 -3.14 -2.21 19.94
C ARG A 71 -2.35 -1.74 18.73
N THR A 72 -1.12 -2.23 18.56
CA THR A 72 -0.27 -1.87 17.42
C THR A 72 -0.45 -2.80 16.22
N VAL A 73 -0.75 -4.08 16.46
CA VAL A 73 -0.89 -5.09 15.39
C VAL A 73 -2.30 -5.16 14.85
N ILE A 74 -3.33 -5.10 15.70
CA ILE A 74 -4.71 -5.10 15.24
C ILE A 74 -5.11 -3.66 14.97
N ALA A 75 -5.49 -3.36 13.74
CA ALA A 75 -5.96 -2.02 13.36
C ALA A 75 -7.14 -1.60 14.24
N LEU A 76 -7.15 -0.33 14.68
CA LEU A 76 -8.13 0.19 15.65
C LEU A 76 -9.59 -0.14 15.30
N PRO A 77 -10.07 -0.01 14.05
CA PRO A 77 -11.46 -0.36 13.73
C PRO A 77 -11.80 -1.82 14.01
N LEU A 78 -10.88 -2.75 13.68
CA LEU A 78 -11.05 -4.16 13.97
C LEU A 78 -10.97 -4.40 15.47
N LEU A 79 -9.98 -3.81 16.15
CA LEU A 79 -9.80 -3.96 17.60
C LEU A 79 -11.03 -3.50 18.40
N ASP A 80 -11.65 -2.40 17.99
CA ASP A 80 -12.88 -1.89 18.61
C ASP A 80 -14.03 -2.88 18.43
N LYS A 81 -14.18 -3.48 17.24
CA LYS A 81 -15.16 -4.55 17.00
C LYS A 81 -14.90 -5.76 17.89
N LEU A 82 -13.65 -6.22 17.99
CA LEU A 82 -13.28 -7.36 18.85
C LEU A 82 -13.56 -7.06 20.33
N ASN A 83 -13.27 -5.83 20.79
CA ASN A 83 -13.53 -5.40 22.17
C ASN A 83 -15.04 -5.34 22.45
N HIS A 84 -15.83 -4.86 21.49
CA HIS A 84 -17.28 -4.78 21.60
C HIS A 84 -17.91 -6.19 21.68
N GLU A 85 -17.51 -7.10 20.79
CA GLU A 85 -17.93 -8.51 20.84
C GLU A 85 -17.59 -9.15 22.19
N THR A 86 -16.36 -8.95 22.68
CA THR A 86 -15.91 -9.48 23.98
C THR A 86 -16.83 -9.02 25.10
N LYS A 87 -17.16 -7.71 25.16
CA LYS A 87 -18.09 -7.17 26.16
C LYS A 87 -19.49 -7.77 26.04
N GLN A 88 -20.00 -7.94 24.83
CA GLN A 88 -21.32 -8.55 24.60
C GLN A 88 -21.37 -10.01 25.07
N ARG A 89 -20.31 -10.79 24.82
CA ARG A 89 -20.24 -12.20 25.23
C ARG A 89 -20.00 -12.39 26.72
N LEU A 90 -19.33 -11.44 27.38
CA LEU A 90 -19.25 -11.40 28.84
C LEU A 90 -20.62 -11.11 29.48
N ALA A 91 -21.43 -10.25 28.85
CA ALA A 91 -22.78 -9.95 29.31
C ALA A 91 -23.78 -11.09 29.02
N ASP A 92 -23.59 -11.81 27.91
CA ASP A 92 -24.43 -12.93 27.50
C ASP A 92 -23.56 -14.07 26.92
N PRO A 93 -23.16 -15.04 27.77
CA PRO A 93 -22.33 -16.17 27.36
C PRO A 93 -22.97 -17.10 26.30
N SER A 94 -24.29 -16.99 26.07
CA SER A 94 -24.98 -17.78 25.05
C SER A 94 -24.72 -17.29 23.62
N ARG A 95 -24.20 -16.06 23.48
CA ARG A 95 -23.85 -15.49 22.17
C ARG A 95 -22.71 -16.25 21.52
N ARG A 96 -22.95 -16.64 20.26
CA ARG A 96 -21.94 -17.28 19.42
C ARG A 96 -20.83 -16.27 19.05
N PRO A 97 -19.58 -16.74 18.89
CA PRO A 97 -18.49 -15.93 18.37
C PRO A 97 -18.83 -15.34 16.99
N ILE A 98 -18.35 -14.12 16.74
CA ILE A 98 -18.41 -13.50 15.42
C ILE A 98 -17.19 -13.93 14.61
N LEU A 99 -17.41 -14.32 13.34
CA LEU A 99 -16.34 -14.50 12.37
C LEU A 99 -16.00 -13.16 11.71
N TYR A 100 -14.73 -12.80 11.74
CA TYR A 100 -14.20 -11.64 11.04
C TYR A 100 -13.43 -12.11 9.82
N GLU A 101 -13.83 -11.64 8.65
CA GLU A 101 -12.99 -11.69 7.46
C GLU A 101 -11.86 -10.67 7.65
N VAL A 102 -10.61 -11.11 7.60
CA VAL A 102 -9.44 -10.30 7.91
C VAL A 102 -8.36 -10.45 6.86
N ILE A 103 -7.58 -9.38 6.71
CA ILE A 103 -6.33 -9.32 5.98
C ILE A 103 -5.21 -9.27 7.01
N ILE A 104 -4.28 -10.23 6.93
CA ILE A 104 -3.07 -10.32 7.74
C ILE A 104 -1.91 -9.88 6.86
N ASP A 105 -1.28 -8.77 7.21
CA ASP A 105 -0.14 -8.19 6.52
C ASP A 105 1.17 -8.69 7.10
N LEU A 106 1.98 -9.30 6.24
CA LEU A 106 3.27 -9.84 6.60
C LEU A 106 4.29 -8.73 6.76
N ASN A 107 5.11 -8.85 7.80
CA ASN A 107 6.21 -7.92 8.02
C ASN A 107 7.32 -8.14 6.99
N LEU A 108 7.48 -7.18 6.08
CA LEU A 108 8.52 -7.21 5.04
C LEU A 108 9.95 -7.17 5.62
N GLU A 109 10.10 -6.71 6.86
CA GLU A 109 11.37 -6.74 7.59
C GLU A 109 11.56 -8.03 8.41
N TYR A 110 10.70 -9.04 8.26
CA TYR A 110 10.86 -10.30 8.99
C TYR A 110 12.22 -10.93 8.65
N PRO A 111 13.10 -11.18 9.64
CA PRO A 111 14.49 -11.53 9.37
C PRO A 111 14.72 -12.84 8.63
N LYS A 112 13.78 -13.79 8.72
CA LYS A 112 13.84 -15.05 7.98
C LYS A 112 13.28 -14.92 6.55
N GLY A 113 12.85 -13.73 6.15
CA GLY A 113 12.27 -13.43 4.84
C GLY A 113 10.75 -13.59 4.78
N ARG A 114 10.15 -13.07 3.71
CA ARG A 114 8.69 -13.01 3.52
C ARG A 114 8.04 -14.39 3.47
N GLU A 115 8.67 -15.34 2.78
CA GLU A 115 8.19 -16.73 2.66
C GLU A 115 8.14 -17.41 4.04
N ALA A 116 9.19 -17.25 4.86
CA ALA A 116 9.20 -17.78 6.22
C ALA A 116 8.16 -17.11 7.13
N ALA A 117 7.92 -15.80 6.98
CA ALA A 117 6.83 -15.12 7.70
C ALA A 117 5.46 -15.70 7.31
N ARG A 118 5.27 -15.90 6.01
CA ARG A 118 4.05 -16.48 5.44
C ARG A 118 3.80 -17.88 5.99
N ASP A 119 4.79 -18.78 5.86
CA ASP A 119 4.69 -20.15 6.36
C ASP A 119 4.41 -20.19 7.86
N TRP A 120 5.05 -19.30 8.62
CA TRP A 120 4.81 -19.15 10.04
C TRP A 120 3.37 -18.77 10.35
N VAL A 121 2.80 -17.77 9.64
CA VAL A 121 1.40 -17.35 9.85
C VAL A 121 0.44 -18.46 9.46
N PHE A 122 0.63 -19.11 8.30
CA PHE A 122 -0.22 -20.23 7.87
C PHE A 122 -0.22 -21.35 8.92
N LYS A 123 0.95 -21.79 9.35
CA LYS A 123 1.09 -22.83 10.36
C LYS A 123 0.48 -22.42 11.69
N SER A 124 0.75 -21.20 12.15
CA SER A 124 0.24 -20.72 13.45
C SER A 124 -1.28 -20.64 13.47
N VAL A 125 -1.90 -20.17 12.38
CA VAL A 125 -3.36 -20.17 12.26
C VAL A 125 -3.90 -21.59 12.22
N GLU A 126 -3.31 -22.51 11.44
CA GLU A 126 -3.75 -23.91 11.40
C GLU A 126 -3.62 -24.61 12.76
N ASP A 127 -2.54 -24.35 13.49
CA ASP A 127 -2.31 -24.87 14.84
C ASP A 127 -3.36 -24.32 15.83
N LEU A 128 -3.66 -23.02 15.77
CA LEU A 128 -4.70 -22.38 16.60
C LEU A 128 -6.08 -22.94 16.29
N LEU A 129 -6.42 -23.14 15.01
CA LEU A 129 -7.70 -23.73 14.60
C LEU A 129 -7.81 -25.19 15.03
N SER A 130 -6.72 -25.96 14.96
CA SER A 130 -6.73 -27.39 15.34
C SER A 130 -6.94 -27.60 16.84
N ARG A 131 -6.53 -26.64 17.67
CA ARG A 131 -6.75 -26.67 19.13
C ARG A 131 -8.22 -26.51 19.54
N GLN A 132 -9.07 -25.99 18.65
CA GLN A 132 -10.50 -25.78 18.94
C GLN A 132 -11.37 -27.01 18.66
N GLY A 133 -10.77 -28.10 18.15
CA GLY A 133 -11.47 -29.34 17.83
C GLY A 133 -11.98 -29.40 16.38
N PRO A 134 -12.77 -30.43 16.01
CA PRO A 134 -13.20 -30.65 14.63
C PRO A 134 -14.24 -29.64 14.14
N ASP A 135 -14.98 -28.99 15.03
CA ASP A 135 -15.92 -27.92 14.69
C ASP A 135 -15.20 -26.57 14.65
N ARG A 136 -14.69 -26.21 13.46
CA ARG A 136 -14.02 -24.92 13.22
C ARG A 136 -15.00 -23.75 13.16
N ALA A 137 -16.31 -23.97 13.32
CA ALA A 137 -17.36 -22.95 13.30
C ALA A 137 -17.29 -22.01 12.07
N GLY A 138 -16.77 -22.49 10.93
CA GLY A 138 -16.61 -21.69 9.70
C GLY A 138 -15.29 -20.91 9.59
N GLN A 139 -14.40 -20.99 10.58
CA GLN A 139 -13.07 -20.39 10.54
C GLN A 139 -12.18 -21.07 9.50
N ARG A 140 -11.47 -20.28 8.71
CA ARG A 140 -10.67 -20.78 7.59
C ARG A 140 -9.59 -19.79 7.16
N LEU A 141 -8.52 -20.31 6.58
CA LEU A 141 -7.59 -19.55 5.73
C LEU A 141 -8.10 -19.58 4.29
N ASP A 142 -8.20 -18.42 3.65
CA ASP A 142 -8.54 -18.33 2.22
C ASP A 142 -7.26 -18.46 1.38
N ARG A 143 -6.85 -19.71 1.15
CA ARG A 143 -5.64 -20.04 0.38
C ARG A 143 -5.70 -19.49 -1.04
N LYS A 144 -6.87 -19.59 -1.69
CA LYS A 144 -7.05 -19.12 -3.07
C LYS A 144 -6.85 -17.61 -3.18
N LYS A 145 -7.45 -16.82 -2.27
CA LYS A 145 -7.26 -15.36 -2.25
C LYS A 145 -5.83 -14.97 -1.84
N SER A 146 -5.19 -15.79 -1.01
CA SER A 146 -3.81 -15.57 -0.56
C SER A 146 -2.76 -15.98 -1.59
N GLU A 147 -3.04 -16.88 -2.53
CA GLU A 147 -2.08 -17.36 -3.54
C GLU A 147 -1.61 -16.26 -4.49
N PHE A 148 -2.48 -15.30 -4.81
CA PHE A 148 -2.17 -14.19 -5.71
C PHE A 148 -1.43 -13.03 -5.03
N ASN A 149 -1.10 -13.16 -3.74
CA ASN A 149 -0.45 -12.10 -2.98
C ASN A 149 0.68 -12.61 -2.08
N GLU A 150 1.89 -12.11 -2.29
CA GLU A 150 3.09 -12.48 -1.52
C GLU A 150 3.13 -11.87 -0.12
N GLN A 151 2.36 -10.81 0.13
CA GLN A 151 2.41 -10.01 1.37
C GLN A 151 1.15 -10.20 2.23
N TYR A 152 -0.02 -10.39 1.63
CA TYR A 152 -1.28 -10.47 2.35
C TYR A 152 -1.80 -11.91 2.44
N ILE A 153 -2.25 -12.28 3.63
CA ILE A 153 -2.96 -13.54 3.90
C ILE A 153 -4.40 -13.21 4.29
N PHE A 154 -5.34 -13.92 3.69
CA PHE A 154 -6.77 -13.73 3.93
C PHE A 154 -7.31 -14.86 4.79
N ALA A 155 -8.12 -14.52 5.79
CA ALA A 155 -8.71 -15.51 6.70
C ALA A 155 -10.07 -15.06 7.24
N SER A 156 -10.88 -16.03 7.63
CA SER A 156 -12.10 -15.83 8.41
C SER A 156 -11.86 -16.41 9.80
N LEU A 157 -11.72 -15.56 10.81
CA LEU A 157 -11.27 -15.95 12.16
C LEU A 157 -12.16 -15.34 13.23
N GLU A 158 -12.34 -16.07 14.34
CA GLU A 158 -12.96 -15.50 15.53
C GLU A 158 -12.03 -14.50 16.21
N GLY A 159 -12.61 -13.54 16.94
CA GLY A 159 -11.84 -12.52 17.66
C GLY A 159 -10.79 -13.07 18.64
N ARG A 160 -11.05 -14.23 19.25
CA ARG A 160 -10.07 -14.91 20.13
C ARG A 160 -8.85 -15.41 19.35
N VAL A 161 -9.04 -15.98 18.17
CA VAL A 161 -7.94 -16.54 17.36
C VAL A 161 -7.05 -15.43 16.84
N ILE A 162 -7.65 -14.30 16.43
CA ILE A 162 -6.89 -13.11 16.01
C ILE A 162 -5.99 -12.62 17.16
N ARG A 163 -6.52 -12.52 18.39
CA ARG A 163 -5.73 -12.09 19.56
C ARG A 163 -4.64 -13.11 19.91
N GLU A 164 -4.98 -14.40 19.94
CA GLU A 164 -4.02 -15.46 20.24
C GLU A 164 -2.88 -15.51 19.21
N LEU A 165 -3.17 -15.31 17.93
CA LEU A 165 -2.18 -15.21 16.87
C LEU A 165 -1.19 -14.05 17.11
N VAL A 166 -1.70 -12.87 17.46
CA VAL A 166 -0.86 -11.70 17.78
C VAL A 166 -0.03 -11.94 19.03
N ASP A 167 -0.61 -12.58 20.05
CA ASP A 167 0.11 -12.92 21.27
C ASP A 167 1.22 -13.95 21.00
N TRP A 168 1.00 -14.93 20.11
CA TRP A 168 2.00 -15.89 19.70
C TRP A 168 3.14 -15.23 18.91
N ASP A 169 2.81 -14.38 17.93
CA ASP A 169 3.79 -13.61 17.15
C ASP A 169 4.64 -12.70 18.08
N GLY A 170 4.02 -12.17 19.13
CA GLY A 170 4.69 -11.34 20.14
C GLY A 170 5.58 -12.08 21.12
N LYS A 171 5.29 -13.36 21.37
CA LYS A 171 6.05 -14.24 22.27
C LYS A 171 7.21 -14.92 21.58
N GLU A 172 7.14 -15.09 20.25
CA GLU A 172 8.28 -15.58 19.50
C GLU A 172 9.42 -14.56 19.62
N LYS A 173 10.52 -15.00 20.26
CA LYS A 173 11.73 -14.21 20.45
C LYS A 173 12.83 -14.72 19.53
N PRO A 174 12.82 -14.45 18.22
CA PRO A 174 14.08 -14.47 17.50
C PRO A 174 14.78 -13.17 17.94
N ASP A 175 15.81 -13.28 18.78
CA ASP A 175 16.77 -12.18 18.93
C ASP A 175 17.41 -11.98 17.56
N VAL A 176 17.01 -10.92 16.86
CA VAL A 176 17.60 -10.56 15.58
C VAL A 176 18.19 -9.17 15.69
N LEU A 177 19.49 -9.09 15.42
CA LEU A 177 20.16 -7.83 15.16
C LEU A 177 19.55 -7.20 13.89
N GLY A 178 18.96 -6.02 14.03
CA GLY A 178 18.67 -5.17 12.89
C GLY A 178 19.95 -4.78 12.15
N LYS A 179 19.81 -4.15 10.98
CA LYS A 179 20.97 -3.62 10.21
C LYS A 179 21.82 -2.62 11.01
N ASP A 180 21.24 -2.05 12.07
CA ASP A 180 21.84 -1.15 13.05
C ASP A 180 22.51 -1.87 14.24
N GLY A 181 22.54 -3.21 14.24
CA GLY A 181 23.07 -4.02 15.33
C GLY A 181 22.21 -4.00 16.60
N LYS A 182 20.99 -3.46 16.54
CA LYS A 182 20.08 -3.41 17.69
C LYS A 182 19.13 -4.61 17.66
N PRO A 183 18.87 -5.28 18.80
CA PRO A 183 17.87 -6.33 18.85
C PRO A 183 16.50 -5.75 18.52
N ARG A 184 15.87 -6.29 17.48
CA ARG A 184 14.47 -6.02 17.14
C ARG A 184 13.65 -7.25 17.43
N LYS A 185 12.42 -7.03 17.91
CA LYS A 185 11.42 -8.10 17.98
C LYS A 185 11.09 -8.52 16.55
N ALA A 186 11.54 -9.71 16.16
CA ALA A 186 11.30 -10.26 14.84
C ALA A 186 9.88 -10.81 14.75
N ARG A 187 8.95 -9.94 14.38
CA ARG A 187 7.54 -10.27 14.18
C ARG A 187 7.27 -10.65 12.73
N ALA A 188 6.52 -11.72 12.51
CA ALA A 188 6.06 -12.12 11.19
C ALA A 188 4.87 -11.26 10.74
N ILE A 189 4.10 -10.69 11.67
CA ILE A 189 2.90 -9.88 11.37
C ILE A 189 3.20 -8.39 11.56
N TYR A 190 3.00 -7.63 10.50
CA TYR A 190 3.01 -6.17 10.55
C TYR A 190 1.71 -5.66 11.15
N GLN A 191 0.57 -6.00 10.52
CA GLN A 191 -0.75 -5.54 10.94
C GLN A 191 -1.86 -6.53 10.52
N ILE A 192 -3.01 -6.48 11.23
CA ILE A 192 -4.23 -7.21 10.89
C ILE A 192 -5.39 -6.20 10.85
N TRP A 193 -6.15 -6.22 9.76
CA TRP A 193 -7.37 -5.40 9.61
C TRP A 193 -8.49 -6.21 8.94
N GLU A 194 -9.70 -5.64 8.94
CA GLU A 194 -10.88 -6.29 8.37
C GLU A 194 -10.85 -6.29 6.84
N ASP A 195 -11.21 -7.41 6.23
CA ASP A 195 -11.46 -7.56 4.80
C ASP A 195 -12.90 -7.12 4.50
N PHE A 196 -13.14 -5.81 4.53
CA PHE A 196 -14.46 -5.26 4.27
C PHE A 196 -14.74 -5.14 2.77
N LYS A 197 -16.00 -5.35 2.39
CA LYS A 197 -16.45 -5.16 1.02
C LYS A 197 -16.30 -3.70 0.62
N LEU A 198 -15.46 -3.44 -0.36
CA LEU A 198 -15.38 -2.13 -1.00
C LEU A 198 -16.59 -1.94 -1.90
N LYS A 199 -17.19 -0.74 -1.85
CA LYS A 199 -18.15 -0.28 -2.85
C LYS A 199 -17.42 0.68 -3.78
N ALA A 200 -17.61 0.52 -5.08
CA ALA A 200 -17.02 1.43 -6.05
C ALA A 200 -17.68 2.82 -5.93
N PHE A 201 -16.89 3.83 -5.56
CA PHE A 201 -17.31 5.22 -5.57
C PHE A 201 -17.00 5.83 -6.93
N ILE A 202 -17.85 5.56 -7.91
CA ILE A 202 -17.71 6.04 -9.29
C ILE A 202 -17.98 7.54 -9.44
N THR A 203 -18.58 8.20 -8.45
CA THR A 203 -18.91 9.63 -8.47
C THR A 203 -18.15 10.47 -7.42
N SER A 204 -17.30 9.85 -6.59
CA SER A 204 -16.64 10.52 -5.46
C SER A 204 -15.16 10.12 -5.30
N SER A 205 -14.41 10.19 -6.40
CA SER A 205 -12.97 9.90 -6.41
C SER A 205 -12.14 10.98 -5.70
N ILE A 206 -12.50 12.26 -5.88
CA ILE A 206 -11.74 13.41 -5.39
C ILE A 206 -11.58 13.40 -3.86
N THR A 207 -12.67 13.17 -3.13
CA THR A 207 -12.65 13.08 -1.65
C THR A 207 -11.92 11.82 -1.18
N THR A 208 -12.10 10.70 -1.89
CA THR A 208 -11.46 9.42 -1.56
C THR A 208 -9.93 9.52 -1.58
N VAL A 209 -9.36 10.22 -2.57
CA VAL A 209 -7.91 10.44 -2.68
C VAL A 209 -7.43 11.75 -2.04
N LYS A 210 -8.33 12.47 -1.35
CA LYS A 210 -8.07 13.78 -0.73
C LYS A 210 -7.54 14.85 -1.71
N ALA A 211 -7.92 14.75 -2.98
CA ALA A 211 -7.56 15.74 -3.99
C ALA A 211 -8.29 17.09 -3.76
N ASP A 212 -9.39 17.10 -3.01
CA ASP A 212 -10.08 18.31 -2.57
C ASP A 212 -9.17 19.26 -1.79
N ALA A 213 -8.37 18.72 -0.87
CA ALA A 213 -7.40 19.50 -0.10
C ALA A 213 -6.36 20.17 -1.02
N ALA A 214 -5.86 19.46 -2.03
CA ALA A 214 -4.91 20.01 -3.00
C ALA A 214 -5.54 21.09 -3.87
N ARG A 215 -6.78 20.89 -4.32
CA ARG A 215 -7.54 21.89 -5.10
C ARG A 215 -7.79 23.17 -4.28
N VAL A 216 -8.15 23.05 -3.01
CA VAL A 216 -8.42 24.20 -2.13
C VAL A 216 -7.13 24.92 -1.74
N ALA A 217 -6.09 24.19 -1.37
CA ALA A 217 -4.85 24.79 -0.86
C ALA A 217 -3.98 25.40 -1.96
N PHE A 218 -4.00 24.82 -3.17
CA PHE A 218 -3.05 25.16 -4.24
C PHE A 218 -3.72 25.52 -5.57
N THR A 219 -5.04 25.54 -5.65
CA THR A 219 -5.76 25.71 -6.93
C THR A 219 -5.27 24.71 -7.99
N ALA A 220 -4.93 23.49 -7.55
CA ALA A 220 -4.38 22.44 -8.39
C ALA A 220 -5.49 21.80 -9.26
N LEU A 221 -6.05 22.59 -10.18
CA LEU A 221 -7.14 22.19 -11.07
C LEU A 221 -6.65 21.50 -12.35
N GLY A 222 -5.35 21.60 -12.64
CA GLY A 222 -4.77 21.11 -13.90
C GLY A 222 -4.70 22.16 -15.01
N ASP A 223 -5.09 23.41 -14.72
CA ASP A 223 -5.04 24.51 -15.68
C ASP A 223 -3.64 24.69 -16.27
N ASN A 224 -3.56 24.77 -17.60
CA ASN A 224 -2.32 24.88 -18.37
C ASN A 224 -1.33 23.71 -18.18
N ILE A 225 -1.79 22.56 -17.70
CA ILE A 225 -0.99 21.32 -17.64
C ILE A 225 -1.45 20.39 -18.78
N VAL A 226 -0.50 19.97 -19.61
CA VAL A 226 -0.74 18.95 -20.64
C VAL A 226 -0.29 17.59 -20.12
N TRP A 227 -1.17 16.59 -20.25
CA TRP A 227 -0.86 15.19 -19.98
C TRP A 227 -0.77 14.42 -21.28
N ALA A 228 0.29 13.64 -21.46
CA ALA A 228 0.41 12.69 -22.56
C ALA A 228 -0.15 11.33 -22.11
N VAL A 229 -1.09 10.78 -22.89
CA VAL A 229 -1.67 9.45 -22.66
C VAL A 229 -1.14 8.50 -23.73
N VAL A 230 -0.52 7.40 -23.30
CA VAL A 230 0.01 6.36 -24.19
C VAL A 230 -0.79 5.09 -23.93
N ASP A 231 -1.78 4.82 -24.78
CA ASP A 231 -2.77 3.76 -24.56
C ASP A 231 -3.38 3.29 -25.90
N SER A 232 -4.55 2.65 -25.89
CA SER A 232 -5.25 2.09 -27.06
C SER A 232 -5.78 3.13 -28.07
N GLY A 233 -5.66 4.42 -27.77
CA GLY A 233 -6.24 5.55 -28.51
C GLY A 233 -7.09 6.42 -27.58
N ILE A 234 -7.56 7.57 -28.07
CA ILE A 234 -8.56 8.40 -27.37
C ILE A 234 -9.67 8.73 -28.37
N GLN A 235 -10.92 8.46 -28.05
CA GLN A 235 -12.02 8.79 -28.93
C GLN A 235 -12.20 10.31 -29.04
N GLY A 236 -11.83 10.89 -30.19
CA GLY A 236 -11.69 12.34 -30.37
C GLY A 236 -13.00 13.14 -30.26
N ASP A 237 -14.13 12.53 -30.58
CA ASP A 237 -15.47 13.13 -30.49
C ASP A 237 -16.20 12.82 -29.16
N HIS A 238 -15.49 12.25 -28.18
CA HIS A 238 -16.08 11.92 -26.89
C HIS A 238 -16.45 13.18 -26.08
N ARG A 239 -17.70 13.25 -25.61
CA ARG A 239 -18.28 14.45 -24.95
C ARG A 239 -17.47 14.97 -23.76
N HIS A 240 -16.82 14.09 -23.01
CA HIS A 240 -15.93 14.43 -21.88
C HIS A 240 -14.80 15.39 -22.26
N PHE A 241 -14.39 15.48 -23.53
CA PHE A 241 -13.29 16.35 -23.95
C PHE A 241 -13.77 17.65 -24.62
N GLY A 242 -15.08 17.85 -24.70
CA GLY A 242 -15.68 19.00 -25.38
C GLY A 242 -15.60 20.30 -24.57
N ALA A 243 -15.87 20.24 -23.25
CA ALA A 243 -16.00 21.42 -22.40
C ALA A 243 -14.73 22.29 -22.38
N HIS A 244 -13.56 21.66 -22.27
CA HIS A 244 -12.26 22.34 -22.24
C HIS A 244 -11.45 22.17 -23.52
N GLN A 245 -12.06 21.58 -24.56
CA GLN A 245 -11.41 21.25 -25.83
C GLN A 245 -10.06 20.52 -25.62
N ASN A 246 -10.06 19.51 -24.74
CA ASN A 246 -8.83 18.88 -24.22
C ASN A 246 -7.93 18.25 -25.30
N LEU A 247 -8.48 17.94 -26.47
CA LEU A 247 -7.78 17.31 -27.59
C LEU A 247 -7.50 18.28 -28.75
N ALA A 248 -7.80 19.57 -28.59
CA ALA A 248 -7.68 20.60 -29.62
C ALA A 248 -6.54 21.60 -29.34
N GLY A 249 -6.27 22.49 -30.29
CA GLY A 249 -5.27 23.55 -30.14
C GLY A 249 -3.83 23.01 -30.17
N GLN A 250 -3.01 23.35 -29.18
CA GLN A 250 -1.57 23.02 -29.21
C GLN A 250 -1.28 21.51 -29.23
N VAL A 251 -2.21 20.68 -28.73
CA VAL A 251 -2.02 19.23 -28.62
C VAL A 251 -2.41 18.48 -29.90
N GLU A 252 -3.10 19.11 -30.86
CA GLU A 252 -3.52 18.47 -32.12
C GLU A 252 -2.34 17.90 -32.91
N GLU A 253 -1.20 18.61 -32.85
CA GLU A 253 0.03 18.20 -33.52
C GLU A 253 0.76 17.04 -32.81
N TRP A 254 0.34 16.68 -31.60
CA TRP A 254 1.00 15.66 -30.77
C TRP A 254 0.28 14.32 -30.78
N HIS A 255 -0.95 14.25 -31.29
CA HIS A 255 -1.67 12.99 -31.46
C HIS A 255 -0.93 12.09 -32.44
N TYR A 256 -0.59 10.88 -32.01
CA TYR A 256 0.16 9.95 -32.84
C TYR A 256 -0.05 8.49 -32.47
N ASP A 257 -0.43 7.68 -33.46
CA ASP A 257 -0.55 6.24 -33.38
C ASP A 257 0.73 5.55 -33.86
N PHE A 258 1.38 4.84 -32.96
CA PHE A 258 2.64 4.14 -33.22
C PHE A 258 2.45 2.69 -33.71
N THR A 259 1.21 2.25 -33.93
CA THR A 259 0.89 0.86 -34.32
C THR A 259 0.82 0.64 -35.84
N GLY A 260 1.01 1.71 -36.64
CA GLY A 260 1.12 1.62 -38.09
C GLY A 260 -0.17 1.93 -38.87
N GLY A 261 -1.08 2.73 -38.30
CA GLY A 261 -2.24 3.26 -39.01
C GLY A 261 -1.88 4.06 -40.27
N ALA A 262 -2.80 4.10 -41.25
CA ALA A 262 -2.60 4.80 -42.52
C ALA A 262 -2.46 6.33 -42.34
N ASP A 263 -3.08 6.89 -41.30
CA ASP A 263 -2.90 8.26 -40.84
C ASP A 263 -2.73 8.27 -39.32
N PRO A 264 -1.48 8.24 -38.81
CA PRO A 264 -1.21 8.15 -37.38
C PRO A 264 -1.83 9.25 -36.52
N LYS A 265 -2.06 10.44 -37.08
CA LYS A 265 -2.66 11.55 -36.33
C LYS A 265 -4.15 11.32 -36.12
N GLN A 266 -4.84 10.85 -37.17
CA GLN A 266 -6.26 10.56 -37.11
C GLN A 266 -6.56 9.25 -36.37
N SER A 267 -5.75 8.21 -36.57
CA SER A 267 -5.98 6.92 -35.89
C SER A 267 -5.71 6.98 -34.40
N ALA A 268 -4.87 7.91 -33.91
CA ALA A 268 -4.73 8.17 -32.47
C ALA A 268 -6.02 8.67 -31.82
N LEU A 269 -6.90 9.30 -32.61
CA LEU A 269 -8.20 9.82 -32.16
C LEU A 269 -9.35 8.81 -32.31
N VAL A 270 -9.03 7.55 -32.58
CA VAL A 270 -9.99 6.44 -32.66
C VAL A 270 -9.60 5.41 -31.61
N ASP A 271 -10.51 5.10 -30.69
CA ASP A 271 -10.26 4.12 -29.63
C ASP A 271 -11.23 2.94 -29.72
N GLY A 272 -10.83 1.88 -30.41
CA GLY A 272 -11.64 0.68 -30.56
C GLY A 272 -11.75 -0.17 -29.28
N MET A 273 -10.88 0.03 -28.29
CA MET A 273 -10.88 -0.72 -27.02
C MET A 273 -11.62 0.05 -25.91
N GLY A 274 -11.63 1.37 -25.97
CA GLY A 274 -12.21 2.27 -24.98
C GLY A 274 -11.34 2.50 -23.73
N HIS A 275 -10.22 1.78 -23.58
CA HIS A 275 -9.36 1.88 -22.39
C HIS A 275 -8.65 3.23 -22.33
N GLY A 276 -8.03 3.67 -23.42
CA GLY A 276 -7.36 4.96 -23.47
C GLY A 276 -8.30 6.15 -23.31
N THR A 277 -9.50 6.08 -23.89
CA THR A 277 -10.58 7.07 -23.68
C THR A 277 -10.98 7.14 -22.21
N HIS A 278 -11.13 6.00 -21.54
CA HIS A 278 -11.44 5.94 -20.12
C HIS A 278 -10.31 6.52 -19.24
N VAL A 279 -9.05 6.17 -19.53
CA VAL A 279 -7.87 6.72 -18.84
C VAL A 279 -7.79 8.24 -19.02
N ALA A 280 -7.91 8.74 -20.24
CA ALA A 280 -7.91 10.18 -20.53
C ALA A 280 -9.08 10.90 -19.84
N GLY A 281 -10.24 10.25 -19.76
CA GLY A 281 -11.41 10.74 -19.04
C GLY A 281 -11.16 10.92 -17.54
N ILE A 282 -10.45 9.98 -16.88
CA ILE A 282 -10.06 10.11 -15.46
C ILE A 282 -9.13 11.30 -15.23
N ILE A 283 -8.22 11.57 -16.18
CA ILE A 283 -7.20 12.61 -16.05
C ILE A 283 -7.80 14.02 -16.25
N ALA A 284 -8.57 14.21 -17.31
CA ALA A 284 -8.99 15.55 -17.73
C ALA A 284 -10.40 15.64 -18.34
N GLY A 285 -11.18 14.56 -18.29
CA GLY A 285 -12.54 14.54 -18.84
C GLY A 285 -13.56 15.25 -17.94
N GLU A 286 -14.40 16.08 -18.54
CA GLU A 286 -15.51 16.75 -17.85
C GLU A 286 -16.78 16.72 -18.71
N ILE A 287 -17.89 16.28 -18.12
CA ILE A 287 -19.22 16.58 -18.63
C ILE A 287 -19.80 17.67 -17.72
N PRO A 288 -20.05 18.88 -18.24
CA PRO A 288 -20.67 19.95 -17.48
C PRO A 288 -22.01 19.51 -16.92
N ALA A 289 -22.37 20.02 -15.74
CA ALA A 289 -23.67 19.75 -15.15
C ALA A 289 -24.78 20.24 -16.10
N ASP A 290 -25.74 19.36 -16.40
CA ASP A 290 -26.94 19.77 -17.13
C ASP A 290 -27.85 20.55 -16.17
N PRO A 291 -28.12 21.84 -16.44
CA PRO A 291 -28.92 22.69 -15.55
C PRO A 291 -30.40 22.25 -15.47
N THR A 292 -30.84 21.36 -16.36
CA THR A 292 -32.20 20.82 -16.37
C THR A 292 -32.38 19.60 -15.46
N LEU A 293 -31.28 18.97 -15.03
CA LEU A 293 -31.31 17.83 -14.12
C LEU A 293 -31.43 18.29 -12.66
N ARG A 294 -32.29 17.62 -11.90
CA ARG A 294 -32.43 17.89 -10.46
C ARG A 294 -31.26 17.29 -9.67
N ALA A 295 -31.02 17.81 -8.47
CA ALA A 295 -30.02 17.26 -7.57
C ALA A 295 -30.28 15.78 -7.28
N GLY A 296 -29.39 14.91 -7.75
CA GLY A 296 -29.51 13.46 -7.62
C GLY A 296 -30.10 12.72 -8.82
N GLU A 297 -30.38 13.41 -9.93
CA GLU A 297 -30.64 12.78 -11.22
C GLU A 297 -29.32 12.64 -11.99
N SER A 298 -29.05 11.47 -12.56
CA SER A 298 -27.94 11.27 -13.48
C SER A 298 -28.37 11.64 -14.89
N HIS A 299 -27.47 12.26 -15.66
CA HIS A 299 -27.72 12.48 -17.08
C HIS A 299 -28.01 11.14 -17.76
N PRO A 300 -29.06 11.01 -18.61
CA PRO A 300 -29.43 9.74 -19.24
C PRO A 300 -28.33 9.13 -20.14
N ASP A 301 -27.30 9.92 -20.44
CA ASP A 301 -26.16 9.55 -21.27
C ASP A 301 -24.90 9.24 -20.44
N ILE A 302 -24.91 9.50 -19.12
CA ILE A 302 -23.83 9.13 -18.21
C ILE A 302 -24.21 7.78 -17.60
N LEU A 303 -23.75 6.72 -18.24
CA LEU A 303 -23.91 5.35 -17.79
C LEU A 303 -22.62 4.94 -17.10
N ALA A 304 -22.72 4.53 -15.84
CA ALA A 304 -21.59 3.91 -15.16
C ALA A 304 -21.67 2.40 -15.32
N TYR A 305 -20.52 1.75 -15.53
CA TYR A 305 -20.45 0.30 -15.65
C TYR A 305 -19.48 -0.26 -14.62
N SER A 306 -19.89 -1.34 -13.97
CA SER A 306 -18.99 -2.21 -13.22
C SER A 306 -18.51 -3.28 -14.18
N ARG A 307 -17.21 -3.28 -14.46
CA ARG A 307 -16.55 -4.36 -15.17
C ARG A 307 -15.88 -5.27 -14.15
N SER A 308 -16.28 -6.54 -14.13
CA SER A 308 -15.66 -7.57 -13.31
C SER A 308 -14.95 -8.56 -14.21
N LEU A 309 -13.65 -8.75 -14.00
CA LEU A 309 -12.89 -9.80 -14.65
C LEU A 309 -13.04 -11.09 -13.85
N ARG A 310 -13.58 -12.12 -14.48
CA ARG A 310 -13.67 -13.44 -13.88
C ARG A 310 -12.30 -14.15 -13.97
N PRO A 311 -12.04 -15.14 -13.09
CA PRO A 311 -10.76 -15.87 -13.09
C PRO A 311 -10.44 -16.64 -14.37
N ASP A 312 -11.44 -16.91 -15.21
CA ASP A 312 -11.32 -17.54 -16.53
C ASP A 312 -10.97 -16.54 -17.65
N GLY A 313 -10.82 -15.26 -17.31
CA GLY A 313 -10.54 -14.18 -18.26
C GLY A 313 -11.78 -13.57 -18.89
N ASP A 314 -12.97 -14.08 -18.57
CA ASP A 314 -14.23 -13.56 -19.10
C ASP A 314 -14.59 -12.22 -18.43
N GLN A 315 -14.99 -11.23 -19.23
CA GLN A 315 -15.35 -9.91 -18.74
C GLN A 315 -16.87 -9.80 -18.67
N THR A 316 -17.39 -9.53 -17.48
CA THR A 316 -18.79 -9.14 -17.34
C THR A 316 -18.90 -7.65 -17.10
N GLU A 317 -19.67 -6.99 -17.96
CA GLU A 317 -20.08 -5.60 -17.78
C GLU A 317 -21.49 -5.55 -17.24
N ARG A 318 -21.70 -4.70 -16.24
CA ARG A 318 -23.02 -4.42 -15.70
C ARG A 318 -23.18 -2.93 -15.50
N GLU A 319 -24.23 -2.36 -16.07
CA GLU A 319 -24.61 -0.97 -15.78
C GLU A 319 -24.91 -0.80 -14.29
N VAL A 320 -24.34 0.25 -13.70
CA VAL A 320 -24.53 0.67 -12.32
C VAL A 320 -25.42 1.90 -12.35
N VAL A 321 -26.68 1.70 -11.97
CA VAL A 321 -27.66 2.79 -11.90
C VAL A 321 -27.36 3.67 -10.69
N TYR A 322 -27.56 4.99 -10.80
CA TYR A 322 -27.24 5.97 -9.76
C TYR A 322 -27.76 5.62 -8.36
N GLU A 323 -28.96 5.04 -8.29
CA GLU A 323 -29.61 4.58 -7.06
C GLU A 323 -28.85 3.45 -6.34
N GLN A 324 -28.05 2.66 -7.08
CA GLN A 324 -27.19 1.59 -6.54
C GLN A 324 -25.87 2.15 -5.97
N ILE A 325 -25.52 3.40 -6.30
CA ILE A 325 -24.28 4.09 -5.90
C ILE A 325 -24.51 4.89 -4.62
N LYS A 326 -25.73 5.38 -4.39
CA LYS A 326 -26.08 6.04 -3.13
C LYS A 326 -26.00 5.02 -2.00
N ALA A 327 -24.97 5.14 -1.15
CA ALA A 327 -25.01 4.52 0.16
C ALA A 327 -26.25 5.06 0.91
N PRO A 328 -26.99 4.23 1.66
CA PRO A 328 -27.91 4.74 2.67
C PRO A 328 -27.18 5.57 3.73
#